data_AF-A0A948KI29-F1
#
_entry.id   AF-A0A948KI29-F1
#
_cell.length_a   1.000
_cell.length_b   1.000
_cell.length_c   1.000
_cell.angle_alpha   90.00
_cell.angle_beta   90.00
_cell.angle_gamma   90.00
#
_symmetry.space_group_name_H-M   'P 1'
#
loop_
_entity.id
_entity.type
_entity.pdbx_description
1 polymer ?
#
loop_
_entity_poly.entity_id
_entity_poly.type
_entity_poly.pdbx_seq_one_letter_code
_entity_poly.pdbx_strand_id
1 'polypeptide(L)'
;MADYPDWTRLMQIIGSDVMVPVDIQAAYIMMPVDIQAQYVDVEVDIVAQTVGDITVDIAAASIGNIGIDIKAATIGNLTIDIEAQSIGVQLQPDWQTLQGNQKYFRVSGASVTSGNVAATNYEVPTGKTLYVTHIGGACHADAAANRDLPQICYMALAEVNSSILRVELGGDGGGFHTFPTPIKFVAGEIMRYQIWNFANHDCNIYMTVGGYEI
;
A
#
# COMPACT_ATOMS: atom_id res chain seq x y z
N MET A 1 96.70 -60.01 -92.11
CA MET A 1 96.45 -60.51 -90.75
C MET A 1 95.99 -59.30 -89.96
N ALA A 2 94.76 -59.32 -89.46
CA ALA A 2 94.08 -58.15 -88.90
C ALA A 2 94.63 -57.78 -87.52
N ASP A 3 94.92 -56.50 -87.31
CA ASP A 3 95.23 -55.91 -86.01
C ASP A 3 93.91 -55.74 -85.23
N TYR A 4 93.84 -56.27 -84.01
CA TYR A 4 92.63 -56.21 -83.16
C TYR A 4 92.76 -55.04 -82.16
N PRO A 5 91.67 -54.32 -81.85
CA PRO A 5 91.73 -53.21 -80.89
C PRO A 5 92.11 -53.70 -79.49
N ASP A 6 93.05 -53.01 -78.85
CA ASP A 6 93.48 -53.27 -77.47
C ASP A 6 92.52 -52.61 -76.46
N TRP A 7 91.82 -53.43 -75.68
CA TRP A 7 90.82 -53.01 -74.69
C TRP A 7 91.40 -52.78 -73.28
N THR A 8 92.73 -52.78 -73.12
CA THR A 8 93.37 -52.66 -71.80
C THR A 8 93.70 -51.22 -71.40
N ARG A 9 93.51 -50.23 -72.28
CA ARG A 9 93.63 -48.80 -71.91
C ARG A 9 92.34 -48.29 -71.26
N LEU A 10 92.45 -47.91 -69.98
CA LEU A 10 91.42 -47.14 -69.25
C LEU A 10 91.13 -45.82 -69.99
N MET A 11 89.86 -45.56 -70.27
CA MET A 11 89.39 -44.29 -70.81
C MET A 11 89.48 -43.22 -69.71
N GLN A 12 90.36 -42.23 -69.88
CA GLN A 12 90.47 -41.10 -68.98
C GLN A 12 89.62 -39.95 -69.54
N ILE A 13 88.56 -39.59 -68.82
CA ILE A 13 87.70 -38.45 -69.15
C ILE A 13 88.14 -37.29 -68.25
N ILE A 14 88.58 -36.17 -68.84
CA ILE A 14 88.96 -34.95 -68.11
C ILE A 14 88.13 -33.79 -68.67
N GLY A 15 87.38 -33.11 -67.80
CA GLY A 15 86.68 -31.87 -68.13
C GLY A 15 85.34 -32.03 -68.84
N SER A 16 84.59 -33.10 -68.57
CA SER A 16 83.24 -33.32 -69.12
C SER A 16 82.21 -33.36 -68.00
N ASP A 17 81.09 -32.66 -68.17
CA ASP A 17 79.91 -32.84 -67.31
C ASP A 17 79.24 -34.17 -67.66
N VAL A 18 79.25 -35.11 -66.72
CA VAL A 18 78.62 -36.41 -66.88
C VAL A 18 77.29 -36.37 -66.12
N MET A 19 76.17 -36.31 -66.84
CA MET A 19 74.84 -36.52 -66.26
C MET A 19 74.53 -38.01 -66.26
N VAL A 20 74.45 -38.59 -65.06
CA VAL A 20 74.00 -39.98 -64.87
C VAL A 20 72.59 -39.94 -64.26
N PRO A 21 71.56 -40.47 -64.94
CA PRO A 21 70.26 -40.65 -64.32
C PRO A 21 70.40 -41.71 -63.22
N VAL A 22 70.16 -41.30 -61.98
CA VAL A 22 70.15 -42.22 -60.84
C VAL A 22 68.70 -42.49 -60.48
N ASP A 23 68.23 -43.71 -60.72
CA ASP A 23 66.99 -44.19 -60.15
C ASP A 23 67.27 -44.73 -58.76
N ILE A 24 66.63 -44.16 -57.75
CA ILE A 24 66.85 -44.51 -56.35
C ILE A 24 65.59 -45.18 -55.83
N GLN A 25 65.40 -46.44 -56.23
CA GLN A 25 64.36 -47.29 -55.63
C GLN A 25 64.93 -47.96 -54.38
N ALA A 26 64.28 -47.71 -53.24
CA ALA A 26 64.53 -48.36 -51.95
C ALA A 26 65.90 -48.09 -51.27
N ALA A 27 66.65 -47.05 -51.65
CA ALA A 27 67.84 -46.65 -50.90
C ALA A 27 67.49 -45.70 -49.73
N TYR A 28 68.15 -45.89 -48.59
CA TYR A 28 68.07 -44.98 -47.45
C TYR A 28 69.18 -43.94 -47.56
N ILE A 29 68.86 -42.70 -47.93
CA ILE A 29 69.83 -41.60 -48.01
C ILE A 29 69.74 -40.78 -46.73
N MET A 30 70.78 -40.81 -45.90
CA MET A 30 70.96 -39.82 -44.83
C MET A 30 71.75 -38.64 -45.38
N MET A 31 71.04 -37.59 -45.79
CA MET A 31 71.63 -36.29 -46.07
C MET A 31 71.05 -35.27 -45.08
N PRO A 32 71.87 -34.46 -44.40
CA PRO A 32 71.37 -33.36 -43.59
C PRO A 32 70.63 -32.37 -44.49
N VAL A 33 69.36 -32.13 -44.19
CA VAL A 33 68.53 -31.17 -44.92
C VAL A 33 68.50 -29.87 -44.12
N ASP A 34 68.95 -28.77 -44.72
CA ASP A 34 68.81 -27.42 -44.16
C ASP A 34 67.49 -26.82 -44.64
N ILE A 35 66.51 -26.74 -43.74
CA ILE A 35 65.14 -26.31 -44.05
C ILE A 35 65.04 -24.79 -43.85
N GLN A 36 65.78 -24.02 -44.64
CA GLN A 36 65.63 -22.57 -44.69
C GLN A 36 64.60 -22.23 -45.77
N ALA A 37 63.52 -21.55 -45.37
CA ALA A 37 62.42 -21.07 -46.23
C ALA A 37 61.38 -22.09 -46.72
N GLN A 38 61.16 -23.19 -46.00
CA GLN A 38 60.03 -24.10 -46.26
C GLN A 38 58.83 -23.70 -45.39
N TYR A 39 57.69 -23.38 -46.02
CA TYR A 39 56.43 -23.14 -45.32
C TYR A 39 55.68 -24.46 -45.18
N VAL A 40 55.24 -24.76 -43.95
CA VAL A 40 54.35 -25.88 -43.65
C VAL A 40 53.08 -25.27 -43.06
N ASP A 41 51.96 -25.44 -43.75
CA ASP A 41 50.65 -25.16 -43.18
C ASP A 41 50.25 -26.33 -42.29
N VAL A 42 50.22 -26.11 -40.98
CA VAL A 42 49.70 -27.08 -40.01
C VAL A 42 48.27 -26.68 -39.69
N GLU A 43 47.31 -27.45 -40.20
CA GLU A 43 45.91 -27.29 -39.84
C GLU A 43 45.71 -27.82 -38.41
N VAL A 44 45.45 -26.92 -37.47
CA VAL A 44 45.18 -27.27 -36.07
C VAL A 44 43.68 -27.18 -35.84
N ASP A 45 43.03 -28.34 -35.77
CA ASP A 45 41.60 -28.45 -35.46
C ASP A 45 41.41 -28.62 -33.94
N ILE A 46 40.85 -27.62 -33.27
CA ILE A 46 40.61 -27.65 -31.81
C ILE A 46 39.23 -28.24 -31.57
N VAL A 47 39.16 -29.57 -31.50
CA VAL A 47 37.93 -30.28 -31.18
C VAL A 47 37.71 -30.28 -29.67
N ALA A 48 36.81 -29.41 -29.22
CA ALA A 48 36.27 -29.28 -27.86
C ALA A 48 37.25 -28.78 -26.77
N GLN A 49 37.12 -27.49 -26.41
CA GLN A 49 37.60 -26.97 -25.12
C GLN A 49 36.45 -26.93 -24.12
N THR A 50 36.57 -27.63 -23.01
CA THR A 50 35.74 -27.37 -21.82
C THR A 50 36.26 -26.10 -21.16
N VAL A 51 35.51 -25.01 -21.29
CA VAL A 51 35.71 -23.86 -20.41
C VAL A 51 35.12 -24.24 -19.06
N GLY A 52 35.94 -24.23 -18.01
CA GLY A 52 35.48 -24.48 -16.63
C GLY A 52 34.61 -23.35 -16.11
N ASP A 53 34.38 -23.33 -14.79
CA ASP A 53 33.58 -22.28 -14.16
C ASP A 53 34.22 -20.89 -14.37
N ILE A 54 33.51 -20.02 -15.09
CA ILE A 54 33.88 -18.62 -15.23
C ILE A 54 33.29 -17.86 -14.04
N THR A 55 34.14 -17.39 -13.14
CA THR A 55 33.72 -16.42 -12.13
C THR A 55 33.49 -15.07 -12.81
N VAL A 56 32.25 -14.58 -12.80
CA VAL A 56 31.89 -13.28 -13.37
C VAL A 56 31.67 -12.29 -12.22
N ASP A 57 32.61 -11.37 -12.03
CA ASP A 57 32.42 -10.21 -11.14
C ASP A 57 31.64 -9.12 -11.88
N ILE A 58 30.42 -8.87 -11.42
CA ILE A 58 29.54 -7.84 -11.99
C ILE A 58 29.72 -6.55 -11.18
N ALA A 59 30.76 -5.76 -11.50
CA ALA A 59 31.06 -4.54 -10.76
C ALA A 59 30.17 -3.33 -11.13
N ALA A 60 29.43 -3.38 -12.26
CA ALA A 60 28.64 -2.22 -12.73
C ALA A 60 27.60 -2.54 -13.82
N ALA A 61 26.95 -3.71 -13.82
CA ALA A 61 25.84 -3.92 -14.76
C ALA A 61 24.55 -3.33 -14.18
N SER A 62 23.85 -2.50 -14.95
CA SER A 62 22.45 -2.20 -14.69
C SER A 62 21.65 -3.48 -14.97
N ILE A 63 21.48 -4.31 -13.95
CA ILE A 63 20.55 -5.44 -14.04
C ILE A 63 19.15 -4.81 -14.06
N GLY A 64 18.36 -5.12 -15.08
CA GLY A 64 16.95 -4.74 -15.11
C GLY A 64 16.16 -5.46 -14.01
N ASN A 65 14.85 -5.63 -14.19
CA ASN A 65 14.03 -6.33 -13.20
C ASN A 65 14.48 -7.80 -13.05
N ILE A 66 15.01 -8.15 -11.88
CA ILE A 66 15.21 -9.56 -11.48
C ILE A 66 13.89 -10.07 -10.93
N GLY A 67 13.22 -10.96 -11.66
CA GLY A 67 12.09 -11.71 -11.12
C GLY A 67 12.60 -12.73 -10.11
N ILE A 68 12.38 -12.47 -8.82
CA ILE A 68 12.71 -13.42 -7.75
C ILE A 68 11.46 -14.23 -7.40
N ASP A 69 11.42 -15.52 -7.77
CA ASP A 69 10.37 -16.46 -7.36
C ASP A 69 10.74 -17.08 -5.99
N ILE A 70 10.24 -16.47 -4.91
CA ILE A 70 10.55 -16.88 -3.53
C ILE A 70 9.60 -18.00 -3.10
N LYS A 71 9.86 -19.25 -3.50
CA LYS A 71 9.05 -20.40 -3.08
C LYS A 71 9.47 -21.05 -1.75
N ALA A 72 10.68 -20.76 -1.26
CA ALA A 72 11.23 -21.45 -0.08
C ALA A 72 12.26 -20.65 0.75
N ALA A 73 12.25 -19.32 0.71
CA ALA A 73 13.16 -18.54 1.56
C ALA A 73 12.51 -18.21 2.91
N THR A 74 13.22 -18.51 4.01
CA THR A 74 12.91 -17.94 5.31
C THR A 74 13.46 -16.51 5.33
N ILE A 75 12.59 -15.50 5.32
CA ILE A 75 13.01 -14.11 5.52
C ILE A 75 13.17 -13.91 7.04
N GLY A 76 14.41 -13.76 7.51
CA GLY A 76 14.70 -13.57 8.94
C GLY A 76 14.12 -12.27 9.48
N ASN A 77 14.34 -11.15 8.76
CA ASN A 77 13.77 -9.84 9.06
C ASN A 77 13.27 -9.21 7.76
N LEU A 78 11.97 -8.93 7.68
CA LEU A 78 11.39 -8.10 6.64
C LEU A 78 11.14 -6.71 7.22
N THR A 79 12.01 -5.75 6.93
CA THR A 79 11.75 -4.34 7.25
C THR A 79 10.71 -3.82 6.28
N ILE A 80 9.46 -3.74 6.73
CA ILE A 80 8.39 -3.09 5.98
C ILE A 80 8.46 -1.61 6.30
N ASP A 81 8.82 -0.79 5.31
CA ASP A 81 8.67 0.65 5.41
C ASP A 81 7.19 1.01 5.20
N ILE A 82 6.55 1.51 6.26
CA ILE A 82 5.11 1.78 6.32
C ILE A 82 4.80 3.22 5.85
N GLU A 83 5.80 4.06 5.56
CA GLU A 83 5.59 5.46 5.15
C GLU A 83 4.70 5.61 3.90
N ALA A 84 4.58 4.57 3.06
CA ALA A 84 3.75 4.57 1.86
C ALA A 84 2.31 4.04 2.06
N GLN A 85 1.90 3.63 3.26
CA GLN A 85 0.54 3.13 3.47
C GLN A 85 -0.47 4.28 3.59
N SER A 86 -1.42 4.34 2.66
CA SER A 86 -2.55 5.29 2.65
C SER A 86 -3.65 4.98 3.69
N ILE A 87 -3.48 3.93 4.48
CA ILE A 87 -4.41 3.50 5.53
C ILE A 87 -3.62 3.42 6.83
N GLY A 88 -3.77 4.44 7.67
CA GLY A 88 -2.91 4.66 8.83
C GLY A 88 -3.18 3.69 9.97
N VAL A 89 -2.11 3.08 10.49
CA VAL A 89 -2.06 2.60 11.88
C VAL A 89 -1.83 3.83 12.76
N GLN A 90 -2.90 4.41 13.28
CA GLN A 90 -2.79 5.52 14.24
C GLN A 90 -2.65 5.00 15.68
N LEU A 91 -2.07 5.82 16.57
CA LEU A 91 -2.04 5.49 18.00
C LEU A 91 -3.47 5.52 18.55
N GLN A 92 -3.72 4.75 19.62
CA GLN A 92 -5.05 4.67 20.25
C GLN A 92 -5.68 6.05 20.57
N PRO A 93 -4.93 7.06 21.08
CA PRO A 93 -5.48 8.39 21.30
C PRO A 93 -5.92 9.09 20.02
N ASP A 94 -5.18 8.92 18.93
CA ASP A 94 -5.49 9.52 17.62
C ASP A 94 -6.75 8.86 17.03
N TRP A 95 -6.87 7.53 17.17
CA TRP A 95 -8.11 6.81 16.84
C TRP A 95 -9.32 7.28 17.66
N GLN A 96 -9.14 7.61 18.94
CA GLN A 96 -10.21 8.14 19.79
C GLN A 96 -10.65 9.55 19.38
N THR A 97 -9.80 10.32 18.69
CA THR A 97 -10.22 11.60 18.11
C THR A 97 -11.03 11.44 16.83
N LEU A 98 -10.85 10.33 16.12
CA LEU A 98 -11.56 10.00 14.87
C LEU A 98 -12.83 9.18 15.09
N GLN A 99 -12.90 8.40 16.18
CA GLN A 99 -14.11 7.70 16.58
C GLN A 99 -15.01 8.69 17.32
N GLY A 100 -16.24 8.85 16.83
CA GLY A 100 -17.19 9.81 17.40
C GLY A 100 -17.39 9.60 18.90
N ASN A 101 -17.04 10.60 19.70
CA ASN A 101 -17.27 10.60 21.15
C ASN A 101 -18.76 10.74 21.40
N GLN A 102 -19.37 9.68 21.93
CA GLN A 102 -20.80 9.66 22.20
C GLN A 102 -21.20 10.75 23.19
N LYS A 103 -22.28 11.46 22.88
CA LYS A 103 -22.85 12.52 23.72
C LYS A 103 -24.30 12.22 24.03
N TYR A 104 -24.64 12.44 25.29
CA TYR A 104 -25.99 12.40 25.81
C TYR A 104 -26.24 13.65 26.63
N PHE A 105 -27.22 14.41 26.21
CA PHE A 105 -27.66 15.63 26.86
C PHE A 105 -29.02 15.39 27.47
N ARG A 106 -29.24 15.93 28.67
CA ARG A 106 -30.52 15.81 29.38
C ARG A 106 -30.89 17.14 30.00
N VAL A 107 -32.16 17.50 29.85
CA VAL A 107 -32.80 18.59 30.59
C VAL A 107 -34.07 18.07 31.22
N SER A 108 -34.40 18.55 32.42
CA SER A 108 -35.63 18.19 33.12
C SER A 108 -36.10 19.34 33.99
N GLY A 109 -37.41 19.43 34.19
CA GLY A 109 -38.05 20.32 35.14
C GLY A 109 -39.09 19.56 35.96
N ALA A 110 -39.11 19.81 37.26
CA ALA A 110 -40.12 19.27 38.17
C ALA A 110 -41.25 20.29 38.35
N SER A 111 -42.50 19.82 38.40
CA SER A 111 -43.70 20.67 38.61
C SER A 111 -43.72 21.93 37.73
N VAL A 112 -43.38 21.79 36.45
CA VAL A 112 -43.29 22.93 35.52
C VAL A 112 -44.69 23.42 35.19
N THR A 113 -44.98 24.68 35.48
CA THR A 113 -46.28 25.29 35.17
C THR A 113 -46.52 25.43 33.67
N SER A 114 -47.80 25.34 33.28
CA SER A 114 -48.26 25.59 31.91
C SER A 114 -47.62 26.84 31.30
N GLY A 115 -47.09 26.70 30.09
CA GLY A 115 -46.41 27.76 29.34
C GLY A 115 -44.92 27.93 29.67
N ASN A 116 -44.41 27.30 30.75
CA ASN A 116 -42.99 27.37 31.11
C ASN A 116 -42.17 26.26 30.44
N VAL A 117 -40.84 26.44 30.50
CA VAL A 117 -39.85 25.64 29.78
C VAL A 117 -38.74 25.16 30.70
N ALA A 118 -38.24 23.96 30.46
CA ALA A 118 -36.94 23.51 30.92
C ALA A 118 -35.99 23.52 29.71
N ALA A 119 -34.92 24.32 29.78
CA ALA A 119 -33.99 24.54 28.67
C ALA A 119 -32.56 24.56 29.17
N THR A 120 -31.63 24.14 28.32
CA THR A 120 -30.20 24.36 28.54
C THR A 120 -29.47 24.40 27.20
N ASN A 121 -28.21 24.81 27.24
CA ASN A 121 -27.38 25.04 26.07
C ASN A 121 -26.14 24.14 26.10
N TYR A 122 -25.65 23.78 24.92
CA TYR A 122 -24.37 23.14 24.73
C TYR A 122 -23.59 23.85 23.62
N GLU A 123 -22.41 24.36 23.94
CA GLU A 123 -21.49 24.94 22.96
C GLU A 123 -20.57 23.86 22.41
N VAL A 124 -20.51 23.73 21.09
CA VAL A 124 -19.64 22.74 20.44
C VAL A 124 -18.19 23.19 20.58
N PRO A 125 -17.29 22.37 21.17
CA PRO A 125 -15.90 22.75 21.39
C PRO A 125 -15.14 23.07 20.09
N THR A 126 -14.12 23.91 20.20
CA THR A 126 -13.22 24.22 19.08
C THR A 126 -12.65 22.95 18.44
N GLY A 127 -12.69 22.90 17.11
CA GLY A 127 -12.18 21.75 16.34
C GLY A 127 -13.09 20.52 16.36
N LYS A 128 -14.28 20.61 16.96
CA LYS A 128 -15.27 19.54 16.98
C LYS A 128 -16.50 19.87 16.14
N THR A 129 -17.16 18.82 15.69
CA THR A 129 -18.49 18.85 15.08
C THR A 129 -19.41 17.89 15.83
N LEU A 130 -20.52 18.39 16.34
CA LEU A 130 -21.56 17.59 16.97
C LEU A 130 -22.57 17.12 15.91
N TYR A 131 -22.84 15.82 15.88
CA TYR A 131 -23.87 15.19 15.07
C TYR A 131 -24.95 14.64 15.99
N VAL A 132 -26.12 15.29 16.00
CA VAL A 132 -27.29 14.85 16.77
C VAL A 132 -28.05 13.80 15.97
N THR A 133 -28.22 12.61 16.53
CA THR A 133 -28.86 11.47 15.86
C THR A 133 -30.28 11.22 16.36
N HIS A 134 -30.61 11.68 17.57
CA HIS A 134 -31.95 11.50 18.10
C HIS A 134 -32.29 12.52 19.18
N ILE A 135 -33.59 12.64 19.39
CA ILE A 135 -34.22 13.45 20.41
C ILE A 135 -35.39 12.65 20.96
N GLY A 136 -35.60 12.74 22.25
CA GLY A 136 -36.83 12.27 22.85
C GLY A 136 -37.11 13.01 24.13
N GLY A 137 -38.32 12.86 24.61
CA GLY A 137 -38.72 13.44 25.86
C GLY A 137 -40.14 13.06 26.18
N ALA A 138 -40.52 13.33 27.42
CA ALA A 138 -41.83 13.06 27.91
C ALA A 138 -42.21 14.02 29.01
N CYS A 139 -43.52 14.05 29.24
CA CYS A 139 -44.15 14.87 30.23
C CYS A 139 -45.25 14.04 30.91
N HIS A 140 -45.39 14.22 32.21
CA HIS A 140 -46.48 13.61 32.95
C HIS A 140 -46.96 14.55 34.04
N ALA A 141 -48.24 14.44 34.39
CA ALA A 141 -48.84 15.20 35.46
C ALA A 141 -48.01 15.06 36.75
N ASP A 142 -47.80 16.19 37.42
CA ASP A 142 -47.14 16.21 38.72
C ASP A 142 -48.06 15.68 39.82
N ALA A 143 -49.29 16.21 39.87
CA ALA A 143 -50.32 15.74 40.76
C ALA A 143 -51.02 14.47 40.22
N ALA A 144 -51.22 13.48 41.09
CA ALA A 144 -51.92 12.24 40.73
C ALA A 144 -53.35 12.48 40.21
N ALA A 145 -54.02 13.53 40.70
CA ALA A 145 -55.37 13.90 40.31
C ALA A 145 -55.50 14.40 38.85
N ASN A 146 -54.37 14.69 38.18
CA ASN A 146 -54.35 15.23 36.82
C ASN A 146 -53.86 14.21 35.78
N ARG A 147 -53.62 12.95 36.16
CA ARG A 147 -53.02 11.93 35.27
C ARG A 147 -53.95 11.50 34.13
N ASP A 148 -55.23 11.78 34.23
CA ASP A 148 -56.27 11.60 33.21
C ASP A 148 -56.43 12.81 32.28
N LEU A 149 -55.85 13.96 32.63
CA LEU A 149 -55.85 15.17 31.79
C LEU A 149 -54.74 15.09 30.74
N PRO A 150 -54.90 15.67 29.54
CA PRO A 150 -53.84 15.66 28.51
C PRO A 150 -52.53 16.26 29.01
N GLN A 151 -51.43 15.53 28.86
CA GLN A 151 -50.08 15.95 29.22
C GLN A 151 -49.36 16.46 27.97
N ILE A 152 -49.73 17.63 27.49
CA ILE A 152 -49.15 18.18 26.27
C ILE A 152 -47.76 18.75 26.56
N CYS A 153 -46.73 18.23 25.91
CA CYS A 153 -45.42 18.86 25.88
C CYS A 153 -44.90 19.00 24.46
N TYR A 154 -44.00 19.97 24.31
CA TYR A 154 -43.35 20.32 23.07
C TYR A 154 -41.85 20.44 23.32
N MET A 155 -41.05 19.93 22.41
CA MET A 155 -39.60 19.83 22.48
C MET A 155 -39.00 20.47 21.25
N ALA A 156 -37.91 21.20 21.43
CA ALA A 156 -37.20 21.83 20.34
C ALA A 156 -35.68 21.66 20.44
N LEU A 157 -35.07 21.54 19.26
CA LEU A 157 -33.64 21.77 19.05
C LEU A 157 -33.47 23.04 18.21
N ALA A 158 -32.69 23.98 18.72
CA ALA A 158 -32.39 25.22 18.02
C ALA A 158 -30.89 25.53 18.09
N GLU A 159 -30.40 26.29 17.12
CA GLU A 159 -29.08 26.91 17.17
C GLU A 159 -29.25 28.36 17.65
N VAL A 160 -28.58 28.72 18.76
CA VAL A 160 -28.83 29.98 19.46
C VAL A 160 -28.29 31.18 18.70
N ASN A 161 -27.12 31.07 18.06
CA ASN A 161 -26.44 32.22 17.46
C ASN A 161 -27.16 32.72 16.21
N SER A 162 -27.77 31.82 15.44
CA SER A 162 -28.52 32.08 14.21
C SER A 162 -30.03 32.07 14.41
N SER A 163 -30.51 31.71 15.61
CA SER A 163 -31.94 31.54 15.92
C SER A 163 -32.67 30.57 14.98
N ILE A 164 -31.93 29.62 14.38
CA ILE A 164 -32.52 28.61 13.49
C ILE A 164 -33.10 27.49 14.35
N LEU A 165 -34.41 27.29 14.23
CA LEU A 165 -35.10 26.13 14.75
C LEU A 165 -34.82 24.93 13.82
N ARG A 166 -34.23 23.87 14.38
CA ARG A 166 -33.83 22.68 13.62
C ARG A 166 -34.87 21.58 13.70
N VAL A 167 -35.51 21.45 14.87
CA VAL A 167 -36.45 20.36 15.16
C VAL A 167 -37.53 20.83 16.10
N GLU A 168 -38.75 20.37 15.83
CA GLU A 168 -39.91 20.49 16.69
C GLU A 168 -40.61 19.14 16.78
N LEU A 169 -40.91 18.69 17.98
CA LEU A 169 -41.74 17.52 18.24
C LEU A 169 -42.49 17.69 19.54
N GLY A 170 -43.63 17.06 19.65
CA GLY A 170 -44.45 17.14 20.85
C GLY A 170 -45.65 16.25 20.74
N GLY A 171 -46.46 16.25 21.79
CA GLY A 171 -47.65 15.43 21.87
C GLY A 171 -48.12 15.27 23.30
N ASP A 172 -49.14 14.44 23.45
CA ASP A 172 -49.63 14.00 24.75
C ASP A 172 -48.70 12.92 25.32
N GLY A 173 -48.04 13.22 26.42
CA GLY A 173 -47.03 12.38 27.07
C GLY A 173 -45.62 12.51 26.49
N GLY A 174 -45.46 13.16 25.32
CA GLY A 174 -44.15 13.41 24.68
C GLY A 174 -43.92 12.66 23.36
N GLY A 175 -42.67 12.34 23.07
CA GLY A 175 -42.29 11.71 21.80
C GLY A 175 -40.80 11.38 21.68
N PHE A 176 -40.48 10.57 20.68
CA PHE A 176 -39.10 10.19 20.34
C PHE A 176 -38.94 10.18 18.82
N HIS A 177 -37.80 10.68 18.35
CA HIS A 177 -37.47 10.68 16.94
C HIS A 177 -35.98 10.46 16.72
N THR A 178 -35.65 9.67 15.69
CA THR A 178 -34.27 9.45 15.23
C THR A 178 -34.12 10.07 13.85
N PHE A 179 -33.00 10.75 13.62
CA PHE A 179 -32.71 11.42 12.36
C PHE A 179 -31.88 10.50 11.45
N PRO A 180 -32.39 10.11 10.26
CA PRO A 180 -31.61 9.34 9.30
C PRO A 180 -30.37 10.09 8.80
N THR A 181 -30.48 11.43 8.73
CA THR A 181 -29.36 12.33 8.50
C THR A 181 -29.15 13.14 9.78
N PRO A 182 -28.02 12.98 10.49
CA PRO A 182 -27.80 13.66 11.74
C PRO A 182 -27.82 15.18 11.58
N ILE A 183 -28.34 15.88 12.58
CA ILE A 183 -28.32 17.33 12.61
C ILE A 183 -26.95 17.79 13.07
N LYS A 184 -26.32 18.61 12.24
CA LYS A 184 -24.94 19.06 12.43
C LYS A 184 -24.90 20.38 13.17
N PHE A 185 -24.07 20.45 14.21
CA PHE A 185 -23.59 21.68 14.83
C PHE A 185 -22.06 21.74 14.73
N VAL A 186 -21.51 22.85 14.26
CA VAL A 186 -20.05 23.05 14.13
C VAL A 186 -19.46 23.79 15.33
N ALA A 187 -18.14 23.74 15.48
CA ALA A 187 -17.41 24.45 16.53
C ALA A 187 -17.90 25.90 16.72
N GLY A 188 -18.18 26.26 17.99
CA GLY A 188 -18.69 27.57 18.39
C GLY A 188 -20.20 27.77 18.21
N GLU A 189 -20.92 26.89 17.50
CA GLU A 189 -22.37 26.91 17.51
C GLU A 189 -22.91 26.43 18.86
N ILE A 190 -24.02 27.02 19.28
CA ILE A 190 -24.66 26.70 20.56
C ILE A 190 -25.97 25.98 20.27
N MET A 191 -26.01 24.69 20.56
CA MET A 191 -27.23 23.90 20.54
C MET A 191 -28.05 24.20 21.81
N ARG A 192 -29.27 24.71 21.63
CA ARG A 192 -30.28 24.76 22.68
C ARG A 192 -31.23 23.59 22.54
N TYR A 193 -31.41 22.86 23.63
CA TYR A 193 -32.38 21.78 23.76
C TYR A 193 -33.32 22.10 24.92
N GLN A 194 -34.62 22.10 24.61
CA GLN A 194 -35.63 22.65 25.48
C GLN A 194 -36.97 21.93 25.32
N ILE A 195 -37.69 21.82 26.43
CA ILE A 195 -39.02 21.19 26.52
C ILE A 195 -39.96 22.11 27.30
N TRP A 196 -41.16 22.31 26.78
CA TRP A 196 -42.21 23.14 27.37
C TRP A 196 -43.33 22.26 27.88
N ASN A 197 -43.92 22.71 28.99
CA ASN A 197 -45.23 22.22 29.41
C ASN A 197 -46.33 23.06 28.74
N PHE A 198 -47.16 22.44 27.91
CA PHE A 198 -48.36 23.04 27.34
C PHE A 198 -49.66 22.42 27.89
N ALA A 199 -49.55 21.51 28.85
CA ALA A 199 -50.70 21.02 29.59
C ALA A 199 -51.27 22.15 30.48
N ASN A 200 -52.58 22.12 30.72
CA ASN A 200 -53.27 23.10 31.58
C ASN A 200 -53.05 22.88 33.10
N HIS A 201 -52.03 22.11 33.46
CA HIS A 201 -51.68 21.75 34.83
C HIS A 201 -50.16 21.54 34.93
N ASP A 202 -49.61 21.52 36.14
CA ASP A 202 -48.17 21.32 36.34
C ASP A 202 -47.74 19.91 35.92
N CYS A 203 -46.67 19.83 35.12
CA CYS A 203 -46.09 18.58 34.66
C CYS A 203 -44.63 18.47 35.05
N ASN A 204 -44.20 17.24 35.34
CA ASN A 204 -42.79 16.89 35.30
C ASN A 204 -42.41 16.66 33.84
N ILE A 205 -41.36 17.32 33.37
CA ILE A 205 -40.93 17.27 31.97
C ILE A 205 -39.47 16.88 31.89
N TYR A 206 -39.11 16.10 30.86
CA TYR A 206 -37.74 15.72 30.58
C TYR A 206 -37.51 15.54 29.09
N MET A 207 -36.32 15.89 28.64
CA MET A 207 -35.87 15.73 27.27
C MET A 207 -34.43 15.24 27.28
N THR A 208 -34.16 14.35 26.33
CA THR A 208 -32.84 13.82 26.03
C THR A 208 -32.51 14.05 24.57
N VAL A 209 -31.27 14.43 24.31
CA VAL A 209 -30.71 14.56 22.97
C VAL A 209 -29.45 13.72 22.93
N GLY A 210 -29.29 12.89 21.91
CA GLY A 210 -28.12 12.05 21.78
C GLY A 210 -27.48 12.12 20.40
N GLY A 211 -26.19 11.85 20.37
CA GLY A 211 -25.35 12.03 19.19
C GLY A 211 -23.90 11.67 19.44
N TYR A 212 -23.01 12.21 18.62
CA TYR A 212 -21.57 12.04 18.77
C TYR A 212 -20.81 13.27 18.28
N GLU A 213 -19.59 13.45 18.80
CA GLU A 213 -18.65 14.50 18.39
C GLU A 213 -17.41 13.93 17.74
N ILE A 214 -17.02 14.50 16.61
CA ILE A 214 -15.74 14.24 15.93
C ILE A 214 -14.96 15.54 15.77
#